data_AF-U5C718-F1
#
_entry.id   AF-U5C718-F1
#
_cell.length_a   1.000
_cell.length_b   1.000
_cell.length_c   1.000
_cell.angle_alpha   90.00
_cell.angle_beta   90.00
_cell.angle_gamma   90.00
#
_symmetry.space_group_name_H-M   'P 1'
#
loop_
_entity.id
_entity.type
_entity.pdbx_description
1 polymer ?
#
loop_
_entity_poly.entity_id
_entity_poly.type
_entity_poly.pdbx_seq_one_letter_code
_entity_poly.pdbx_strand_id
1 'polypeptide(L)'
;MIRYVYVILVLIYFTNCVAKSDGNSWIQDLKIKKALSGKRLLLINWDHCSSCRAYYTEMVTRYLEVGDIDIFIISNQRKKIGTLINHEPLYYISSQELLALEVYVSLPQLISKDQDGHWMITELEPTDFAYENAITE
;
A
#
# COMPACT_ATOMS: atom_id res chain seq x y z
N MET A 1 -3.47 -32.59 -42.63
CA MET A 1 -3.10 -32.65 -41.20
C MET A 1 -2.44 -31.38 -40.65
N ILE A 2 -2.41 -30.24 -41.37
CA ILE A 2 -1.68 -29.03 -40.91
C ILE A 2 -2.60 -27.97 -40.25
N ARG A 3 -3.93 -28.05 -40.43
CA ARG A 3 -4.88 -27.05 -39.93
C ARG A 3 -5.12 -27.06 -38.40
N TYR A 4 -4.80 -28.14 -37.70
CA TYR A 4 -5.05 -28.25 -36.25
C TYR A 4 -3.88 -27.74 -35.37
N VAL A 5 -2.67 -27.62 -35.93
CA VAL A 5 -1.49 -27.16 -35.17
C VAL A 5 -1.61 -25.67 -34.82
N TYR A 6 -2.19 -24.87 -35.73
CA TYR A 6 -2.40 -23.44 -35.51
C TYR A 6 -3.43 -23.16 -34.39
N VAL A 7 -4.48 -23.97 -34.29
CA VAL A 7 -5.52 -23.81 -33.26
C VAL A 7 -4.97 -24.12 -31.87
N ILE A 8 -4.10 -25.12 -31.75
CA ILE A 8 -3.44 -25.48 -30.49
C ILE A 8 -2.44 -24.39 -30.06
N LEU A 9 -1.66 -23.83 -31.01
CA LEU A 9 -0.74 -22.74 -30.69
C LEU A 9 -1.46 -21.46 -30.25
N VAL A 10 -2.61 -21.13 -30.85
CA VAL A 10 -3.43 -19.98 -30.44
C VAL A 10 -4.05 -20.22 -29.05
N LEU A 11 -4.50 -21.44 -28.75
CA LEU A 11 -5.00 -21.78 -27.42
C LEU A 11 -3.91 -21.72 -26.35
N ILE A 12 -2.68 -22.19 -26.63
CA ILE A 12 -1.53 -22.08 -25.71
C ILE A 12 -1.14 -20.61 -25.49
N TYR A 13 -1.23 -19.77 -26.54
CA TYR A 13 -0.97 -18.33 -26.43
C TYR A 13 -2.02 -17.64 -25.55
N PHE A 14 -3.30 -18.01 -25.69
CA PHE A 14 -4.38 -17.47 -24.84
C PHE A 14 -4.31 -17.96 -23.39
N THR A 15 -3.94 -19.22 -23.13
CA THR A 15 -3.78 -19.70 -21.76
C THR A 15 -2.60 -19.06 -21.04
N ASN A 16 -1.54 -18.63 -21.75
CA ASN A 16 -0.42 -17.90 -21.15
C ASN A 16 -0.68 -16.38 -21.00
N CYS A 17 -1.67 -15.82 -21.71
CA CYS A 17 -2.11 -14.44 -21.48
C CYS A 17 -3.09 -14.30 -20.30
N VAL A 18 -3.58 -15.41 -19.74
CA VAL A 18 -4.09 -15.43 -18.35
C VAL A 18 -2.91 -15.58 -17.39
N ALA A 19 -1.81 -14.89 -17.67
CA ALA A 19 -0.95 -14.41 -16.61
C ALA A 19 -1.85 -13.50 -15.77
N LYS A 20 -2.28 -14.03 -14.61
CA LYS A 20 -2.92 -13.30 -13.53
C LYS A 20 -2.48 -11.84 -13.60
N SER A 21 -3.39 -10.98 -14.03
CA SER A 21 -3.38 -9.60 -13.58
C SER A 21 -3.59 -9.71 -12.07
N ASP A 22 -2.49 -9.89 -11.33
CA ASP A 22 -2.50 -9.74 -9.89
C ASP A 22 -3.07 -8.33 -9.66
N GLY A 23 -4.22 -8.22 -8.98
CA GLY A 23 -4.90 -6.94 -8.72
C GLY A 23 -4.07 -5.90 -7.96
N ASN A 24 -2.80 -6.21 -7.72
CA ASN A 24 -1.78 -5.44 -7.03
C ASN A 24 -0.63 -5.02 -7.98
N SER A 25 -0.81 -5.09 -9.31
CA SER A 25 0.21 -4.69 -10.30
C SER A 25 0.69 -3.25 -10.09
N TRP A 26 -0.21 -2.36 -9.66
CA TRP A 26 0.08 -0.96 -9.35
C TRP A 26 1.16 -0.78 -8.26
N ILE A 27 1.31 -1.74 -7.34
CA ILE A 27 2.35 -1.71 -6.29
C ILE A 27 3.76 -1.76 -6.92
N GLN A 28 3.90 -2.49 -8.04
CA GLN A 28 5.14 -2.58 -8.78
C GLN A 28 5.39 -1.32 -9.63
N ASP A 29 4.32 -0.71 -10.15
CA ASP A 29 4.35 0.49 -10.99
C ASP A 29 4.59 1.79 -10.20
N LEU A 30 4.28 1.78 -8.91
CA LEU A 30 4.36 2.93 -7.99
C LEU A 30 5.76 3.55 -7.80
N LYS A 31 6.78 3.13 -8.56
CA LYS A 31 8.19 3.56 -8.40
C LYS A 31 8.73 3.41 -6.98
N ILE A 32 8.16 2.52 -6.15
CA ILE A 32 8.66 2.17 -4.80
C ILE A 32 9.87 1.23 -4.91
N LYS A 33 10.73 1.42 -5.91
CA LYS A 33 11.89 0.53 -6.16
C LYS A 33 12.94 0.58 -5.04
N LYS A 34 12.88 1.59 -4.16
CA LYS A 34 13.80 1.74 -3.02
C LYS A 34 13.22 1.32 -1.65
N ALA A 35 11.89 1.22 -1.52
CA ALA A 35 11.23 0.92 -0.25
C ALA A 35 10.75 -0.55 -0.15
N LEU A 36 10.63 -1.27 -1.27
CA LEU A 36 10.19 -2.67 -1.28
C LEU A 36 11.33 -3.69 -1.04
N SER A 37 12.45 -3.30 -0.42
CA SER A 37 13.61 -4.17 -0.16
C SER A 37 13.39 -5.16 1.00
N GLY A 38 12.16 -5.63 1.19
CA GLY A 38 11.78 -6.64 2.20
C GLY A 38 10.96 -6.10 3.36
N LYS A 39 10.66 -4.79 3.39
CA LYS A 39 9.88 -4.16 4.47
C LYS A 39 8.38 -4.17 4.19
N ARG A 40 7.59 -4.11 5.26
CA ARG A 40 6.16 -3.78 5.19
C ARG A 40 6.00 -2.32 4.76
N LEU A 41 4.87 -1.98 4.14
CA LEU A 41 4.56 -0.62 3.73
C LEU A 41 3.24 -0.19 4.32
N LEU A 42 3.21 0.99 4.95
CA LEU A 42 1.98 1.63 5.41
C LEU A 42 1.59 2.73 4.44
N LEU A 43 0.45 2.59 3.78
CA LEU A 43 -0.11 3.57 2.86
C LEU A 43 -1.25 4.33 3.54
N ILE A 44 -1.15 5.65 3.65
CA ILE A 44 -2.14 6.48 4.34
C ILE A 44 -2.61 7.61 3.43
N ASN A 45 -3.93 7.72 3.26
CA ASN A 45 -4.53 8.90 2.67
C ASN A 45 -4.81 9.98 3.71
N TRP A 46 -3.85 10.88 3.88
CA TRP A 46 -3.91 11.92 4.92
C TRP A 46 -4.97 12.99 4.66
N ASP A 47 -5.27 13.23 3.39
CA ASP A 47 -6.20 14.27 2.97
C ASP A 47 -7.66 13.78 2.89
N HIS A 48 -7.91 12.46 3.01
CA HIS A 48 -9.25 11.89 2.94
C HIS A 48 -10.18 12.35 4.08
N CYS A 49 -9.64 12.48 5.30
CA CYS A 49 -10.45 12.70 6.49
C CYS A 49 -9.71 13.61 7.49
N SER A 50 -10.26 14.82 7.73
CA SER A 50 -9.64 15.80 8.63
C SER A 50 -9.70 15.37 10.11
N SER A 51 -10.79 14.71 10.53
CA SER A 51 -10.95 14.15 11.88
C SER A 51 -10.02 12.98 12.16
N CYS A 52 -9.59 12.27 11.12
CA CYS A 52 -8.71 11.10 11.23
C CYS A 52 -7.23 11.47 11.39
N ARG A 53 -6.85 12.75 11.29
CA ARG A 53 -5.44 13.17 11.32
C ARG A 53 -4.73 12.85 12.63
N ALA A 54 -5.40 13.05 13.78
CA ALA A 54 -4.80 12.72 15.06
C ALA A 54 -4.53 11.21 15.18
N TYR A 55 -5.49 10.40 14.75
CA TYR A 55 -5.38 8.95 14.66
C TYR A 55 -4.23 8.51 13.72
N TYR A 56 -4.13 9.11 12.53
CA TYR A 56 -3.05 8.79 11.60
C TYR A 56 -1.67 9.17 12.14
N THR A 57 -1.56 10.29 12.88
CA THR A 57 -0.30 10.63 13.55
C THR A 57 0.10 9.56 14.56
N GLU A 58 -0.82 9.12 15.42
CA GLU A 58 -0.54 8.08 16.42
C GLU A 58 -0.18 6.74 15.77
N MET A 59 -0.97 6.31 14.78
CA MET A 59 -0.70 5.10 14.00
C MET A 59 0.72 5.15 13.41
N VAL A 60 1.05 6.22 12.70
CA VAL A 60 2.37 6.38 12.08
C VAL A 60 3.49 6.29 13.12
N THR A 61 3.36 7.00 14.24
CA THR A 61 4.37 6.94 15.31
C THR A 61 4.58 5.51 15.82
N ARG A 62 3.51 4.76 16.12
CA ARG A 62 3.63 3.37 16.60
C ARG A 62 4.32 2.46 15.58
N TYR A 63 3.95 2.58 14.31
CA TYR A 63 4.57 1.79 13.25
C TYR A 63 6.05 2.10 13.06
N LEU A 64 6.44 3.37 13.22
CA LEU A 64 7.84 3.77 13.21
C LEU A 64 8.63 3.19 14.38
N GLU A 65 8.03 3.08 15.58
CA GLU A 65 8.67 2.47 16.75
C GLU A 65 8.97 0.97 16.56
N VAL A 66 8.13 0.25 15.80
CA VAL A 66 8.34 -1.19 15.51
C VAL A 66 9.54 -1.42 14.56
N GLY A 67 9.97 -0.41 13.80
CA GLY A 67 11.28 -0.41 13.13
C GLY A 67 11.41 -1.21 11.82
N ASP A 68 10.32 -1.66 11.21
CA ASP A 68 10.34 -2.51 10.01
C ASP A 68 9.20 -2.18 9.02
N ILE A 69 9.00 -0.89 8.80
CA ILE A 69 7.94 -0.41 7.91
C ILE A 69 8.34 0.90 7.23
N ASP A 70 8.06 0.99 5.93
CA ASP A 70 8.17 2.22 5.18
C ASP A 70 6.80 2.89 5.06
N ILE A 71 6.74 4.20 5.29
CA ILE A 71 5.47 4.92 5.36
C ILE A 71 5.30 5.82 4.14
N PHE A 72 4.22 5.58 3.42
CA PHE A 72 3.79 6.34 2.25
C PHE A 72 2.54 7.15 2.59
N ILE A 73 2.67 8.47 2.49
CA ILE A 73 1.61 9.40 2.82
C ILE A 73 1.13 10.07 1.54
N ILE A 74 -0.16 9.91 1.27
CA ILE A 74 -0.86 10.55 0.16
C ILE A 74 -1.32 11.90 0.66
N SER A 75 -0.60 12.95 0.26
CA SER A 75 -0.99 14.31 0.62
C SER A 75 -0.25 15.38 -0.17
N ASN A 76 -0.94 16.50 -0.38
CA ASN A 76 -0.31 17.75 -0.84
C ASN A 76 0.27 18.59 0.32
N GLN A 77 0.08 18.18 1.58
CA GLN A 77 0.46 18.93 2.80
C GLN A 77 1.77 18.46 3.44
N ARG A 78 2.78 18.10 2.63
CA ARG A 78 4.07 17.55 3.10
C ARG A 78 4.71 18.30 4.27
N LYS A 79 4.77 19.64 4.21
CA LYS A 79 5.38 20.47 5.28
C LYS A 79 4.66 20.31 6.63
N LYS A 80 3.33 20.28 6.60
CA LYS A 80 2.51 20.15 7.81
C LYS A 80 2.64 18.76 8.43
N ILE A 81 2.71 17.74 7.59
CA ILE A 81 2.89 16.36 8.05
C ILE A 81 4.28 16.18 8.67
N GLY A 82 5.33 16.71 8.03
CA GLY A 82 6.69 16.67 8.58
C GLY A 82 6.85 17.40 9.91
N THR A 83 6.04 18.43 10.20
CA THR A 83 6.03 19.05 11.54
C THR A 83 5.32 18.22 12.60
N LEU A 84 4.39 17.34 12.21
CA LEU A 84 3.65 16.47 13.12
C LEU A 84 4.39 15.16 13.38
N ILE A 85 4.99 14.59 12.33
CA ILE A 85 5.74 13.35 12.35
C ILE A 85 7.20 13.70 12.06
N ASN A 86 7.97 13.91 13.13
CA ASN A 86 9.40 14.22 13.05
C ASN A 86 10.23 12.94 12.93
N HIS A 87 10.01 12.19 11.86
CA HIS A 87 10.73 10.94 11.58
C HIS A 87 11.03 10.83 10.08
N GLU A 88 12.16 10.20 9.74
CA GLU A 88 12.51 9.87 8.36
C GLU A 88 12.91 8.39 8.24
N PRO A 89 12.64 7.73 7.11
CA PRO A 89 12.05 8.29 5.89
C PRO A 89 10.52 8.28 5.88
N LEU A 90 9.92 9.41 5.46
CA LEU A 90 8.51 9.48 5.04
C LEU A 90 8.47 9.71 3.52
N TYR A 91 7.74 8.86 2.82
CA TYR A 91 7.52 8.97 1.39
C TYR A 91 6.20 9.68 1.12
N TYR A 92 6.17 10.50 0.08
CA TYR A 92 4.98 11.28 -0.26
C TYR A 92 4.58 10.98 -1.69
N ILE A 93 3.28 10.84 -1.89
CA ILE A 93 2.66 10.69 -3.21
C ILE A 93 1.50 11.68 -3.33
N SER A 94 1.31 12.26 -4.50
CA SER A 94 0.16 13.12 -4.76
C SER A 94 -1.09 12.29 -5.03
N SER A 95 -2.27 12.83 -4.73
CA SER A 95 -3.53 12.16 -5.06
C SER A 95 -3.68 11.95 -6.58
N GLN A 96 -3.13 12.84 -7.41
CA GLN A 96 -3.14 12.72 -8.87
C GLN A 96 -2.33 11.51 -9.35
N GLU A 97 -1.18 11.25 -8.75
CA GLU A 97 -0.35 10.09 -9.09
C GLU A 97 -1.07 8.77 -8.79
N LEU A 98 -1.83 8.70 -7.69
CA LEU A 98 -2.64 7.50 -7.39
C LEU A 98 -3.87 7.36 -8.28
N LEU A 99 -4.54 8.47 -8.62
CA LEU A 99 -5.65 8.44 -9.57
C LEU A 99 -5.20 7.93 -10.94
N ALA A 100 -4.00 8.28 -11.39
CA ALA A 100 -3.42 7.77 -12.64
C ALA A 100 -3.14 6.24 -12.60
N LEU A 101 -3.02 5.68 -11.40
CA LEU A 101 -2.85 4.24 -11.16
C LEU A 101 -4.19 3.54 -10.83
N GLU A 102 -5.31 4.28 -10.86
CA GLU A 102 -6.64 3.80 -10.48
C GLU A 102 -6.71 3.25 -9.04
N VAL A 103 -5.85 3.77 -8.15
CA VAL A 103 -5.79 3.36 -6.74
C VAL A 103 -6.56 4.34 -5.87
N TYR A 104 -7.48 3.81 -5.06
CA TYR A 104 -8.24 4.59 -4.09
C TYR A 104 -8.02 4.04 -2.68
N VAL A 105 -7.56 4.91 -1.77
CA VAL A 105 -7.24 4.57 -0.39
C VAL A 105 -8.16 5.38 0.52
N SER A 106 -9.20 4.74 1.04
CA SER A 106 -10.16 5.33 1.99
C SER A 106 -9.70 5.18 3.44
N LEU A 107 -9.20 3.98 3.78
CA LEU A 107 -8.60 3.63 5.06
C LEU A 107 -7.08 3.44 4.89
N PRO A 108 -6.29 3.61 5.96
CA PRO A 108 -4.89 3.18 5.95
C PRO A 108 -4.75 1.72 5.55
N GLN A 109 -3.75 1.41 4.75
CA GLN A 109 -3.50 0.07 4.22
C GLN A 109 -2.09 -0.39 4.56
N LEU A 110 -1.97 -1.55 5.20
CA LEU A 110 -0.71 -2.26 5.39
C LEU A 110 -0.49 -3.21 4.22
N ILE A 111 0.61 -3.00 3.50
CA ILE A 111 1.04 -3.80 2.37
C ILE A 111 2.23 -4.64 2.79
N SER A 112 2.14 -5.96 2.62
CA SER A 112 3.19 -6.90 3.00
C SER A 112 3.27 -8.06 2.02
N LYS A 113 4.32 -8.87 2.10
CA LYS A 113 4.37 -10.15 1.41
C LYS A 113 3.95 -11.28 2.34
N ASP A 114 3.20 -12.24 1.81
CA ASP A 114 2.95 -13.52 2.49
C ASP A 114 4.19 -14.44 2.44
N GLN A 115 4.07 -15.65 3.00
CA GLN A 115 5.15 -16.65 3.02
C GLN A 115 5.54 -17.15 1.62
N ASP A 116 4.64 -17.03 0.65
CA ASP A 116 4.83 -17.42 -0.74
C ASP A 116 5.36 -16.26 -1.60
N GLY A 117 5.50 -15.07 -1.02
CA GLY A 117 6.01 -13.86 -1.67
C GLY A 117 4.97 -13.05 -2.41
N HIS A 118 3.68 -13.37 -2.29
CA HIS A 118 2.59 -12.58 -2.87
C HIS A 118 2.28 -11.34 -2.03
N TRP A 119 1.93 -10.25 -2.72
CA TRP A 119 1.52 -9.01 -2.05
C TRP A 119 0.13 -9.16 -1.45
N MET A 120 0.03 -8.84 -0.17
CA MET A 120 -1.19 -8.77 0.63
C MET A 120 -1.45 -7.32 1.02
N ILE A 121 -2.71 -6.91 0.99
CA ILE A 121 -3.17 -5.59 1.43
C ILE A 121 -4.14 -5.82 2.59
N THR A 122 -3.88 -5.19 3.72
CA THR A 122 -4.74 -5.21 4.91
C THR A 122 -5.22 -3.80 5.20
N GLU A 123 -6.53 -3.57 5.18
CA GLU A 123 -7.11 -2.30 5.63
C GLU A 123 -7.06 -2.23 7.15
N LEU A 124 -6.71 -1.06 7.69
CA LEU A 124 -6.56 -0.83 9.12
C LEU A 124 -7.67 0.11 9.60
N GLU A 125 -8.54 -0.40 10.46
CA GLU A 125 -9.63 0.40 11.02
C GLU A 125 -9.17 1.19 12.25
N PRO A 126 -9.76 2.38 12.50
CA PRO A 126 -9.49 3.15 13.73
C PRO A 126 -9.64 2.37 15.03
N THR A 127 -10.58 1.42 15.06
CA THR A 127 -10.86 0.55 16.18
C THR A 127 -9.74 -0.44 16.49
N ASP A 128 -8.91 -0.81 15.50
CA ASP A 128 -7.79 -1.73 15.68
C ASP A 128 -6.72 -1.17 16.62
N PHE A 129 -6.69 0.16 16.80
CA PHE A 129 -5.74 0.85 17.68
C PHE A 129 -6.35 1.27 19.03
N ALA A 130 -7.68 1.27 19.13
CA ALA A 130 -8.38 1.70 20.33
C ALA A 130 -8.36 0.66 21.47
N TYR A 131 -8.11 -0.62 21.15
CA TYR A 131 -8.24 -1.72 22.13
C TYR A 131 -7.05 -1.90 23.08
N GLU A 132 -5.88 -1.33 22.80
CA GLU A 132 -4.73 -1.48 23.71
C GLU A 132 -4.71 -0.47 24.86
N ASN A 133 -5.42 0.66 24.75
CA ASN A 133 -5.48 1.66 25.82
C ASN A 133 -6.53 1.34 26.89
N ALA A 134 -7.34 0.28 26.72
CA ALA A 134 -8.38 -0.12 27.67
C ALA A 134 -7.92 -1.23 28.66
N ILE A 135 -6.66 -1.68 28.57
CA ILE A 135 -6.11 -2.76 29.42
C ILE A 135 -5.17 -2.21 30.52
N THR A 136 -4.95 -0.90 30.58
CA THR A 136 -4.09 -0.25 31.58
C THR A 136 -4.74 0.92 32.31
N GLU A 137 -6.01 0.77 32.72
CA GLU A 137 -6.60 1.56 33.81
C GLU A 137 -7.06 0.68 34.97
#